data_AF-A0A8S9IKF6-F1
#
_entry.id   AF-A0A8S9IKF6-F1
#
_cell.length_a   1.000
_cell.length_b   1.000
_cell.length_c   1.000
_cell.angle_alpha   90.00
_cell.angle_beta   90.00
_cell.angle_gamma   90.00
#
_symmetry.space_group_name_H-M   'P 1'
#
loop_
_entity.id
_entity.type
_entity.pdbx_description
1 polymer ?
#
loop_
_entity_poly.entity_id
_entity_poly.type
_entity_poly.pdbx_seq_one_letter_code
_entity_poly.pdbx_strand_id
1 'polypeptide(L)'
;MASHSIGRHCAQVKAFQYGNPDKLCVPMVEAKKSGGDLVHLLDTAITTESADRLWWFQVCTEVAYFQVAPANDSIRSHQVNTEYHLDLCKSLFGKGVYPEVDATNLYYGGDRIAGM
;
A
#
# COMPACT_ATOMS: atom_id res chain seq x y z
N MET A 1 17.05 40.35 -2.12
CA MET A 1 16.24 39.73 -1.06
C MET A 1 14.84 39.47 -1.61
N ALA A 2 14.58 38.31 -2.20
CA ALA A 2 13.24 37.83 -2.59
C ALA A 2 13.35 36.38 -3.09
N SER A 3 13.49 35.40 -2.19
CA SER A 3 13.48 33.97 -2.54
C SER A 3 13.10 33.09 -1.35
N HIS A 4 11.98 33.41 -0.66
CA HIS A 4 11.63 32.75 0.60
C HIS A 4 10.13 32.44 0.82
N SER A 5 9.25 32.52 -0.18
CA SER A 5 7.82 32.26 0.04
C SER A 5 7.16 31.11 -0.74
N ILE A 6 7.83 30.49 -1.72
CA ILE A 6 7.19 29.42 -2.54
C ILE A 6 7.47 28.00 -2.01
N GLY A 7 8.46 27.80 -1.12
CA GLY A 7 8.84 26.47 -0.60
C GLY A 7 8.00 25.92 0.56
N ARG A 8 7.03 26.67 1.11
CA ARG A 8 6.34 26.28 2.38
C ARG A 8 5.00 25.55 2.22
N HIS A 9 4.47 25.44 1.00
CA HIS A 9 3.17 24.78 0.77
C HIS A 9 3.27 23.35 0.19
N CYS A 10 4.42 22.94 -0.35
CA CYS A 10 4.63 21.53 -0.75
C CYS A 10 5.15 20.63 0.39
N ALA A 11 5.56 21.20 1.53
CA ALA A 11 6.11 20.43 2.65
C ALA A 11 5.03 19.86 3.59
N GLN A 12 3.84 20.46 3.65
CA GLN A 12 2.81 20.08 4.63
C GLN A 12 1.94 18.90 4.17
N VAL A 13 1.82 18.64 2.86
CA VAL A 13 1.10 17.46 2.35
C VAL A 13 1.97 16.20 2.42
N LYS A 14 3.31 16.33 2.39
CA LYS A 14 4.26 15.21 2.57
C LYS A 14 4.51 14.83 4.04
N ALA A 15 4.09 15.64 5.01
CA ALA A 15 4.29 15.33 6.42
C ALA A 15 3.26 14.35 7.01
N PHE A 16 2.07 14.23 6.42
CA PHE A 16 1.00 13.40 6.97
C PHE A 16 1.14 11.91 6.60
N GLN A 17 1.72 11.60 5.43
CA GLN A 17 1.88 10.21 4.96
C GLN A 17 3.22 9.56 5.37
N TYR A 18 4.24 10.36 5.70
CA TYR A 18 5.63 9.88 5.80
C TYR A 18 6.26 10.24 7.16
N GLY A 19 5.69 9.70 8.25
CA GLY A 19 6.04 10.01 9.65
C GLY A 19 7.51 9.80 10.05
N ASN A 20 7.86 10.12 11.29
CA ASN A 20 9.25 10.02 11.80
C ASN A 20 9.64 8.54 12.09
N PRO A 21 10.75 8.02 11.51
CA PRO A 21 11.12 6.60 11.60
C PRO A 21 11.44 6.15 13.02
N ASP A 22 12.06 7.00 13.81
CA ASP A 22 12.46 6.69 15.18
C ASP A 22 11.25 6.47 16.10
N LYS A 23 10.10 7.06 15.75
CA LYS A 23 8.83 6.87 16.47
C LYS A 23 8.03 5.66 15.97
N LEU A 24 8.36 5.10 14.81
CA LEU A 24 7.64 3.98 14.20
C LEU A 24 8.17 2.61 14.62
N CYS A 25 9.45 2.50 14.97
CA CYS A 25 10.11 1.21 15.20
C CYS A 25 9.50 0.39 16.35
N VAL A 26 9.26 1.00 17.52
CA VAL A 26 8.72 0.27 18.69
C VAL A 26 7.29 -0.22 18.44
N PRO A 27 6.32 0.61 18.00
CA PRO A 27 4.97 0.14 17.68
C PRO A 27 4.93 -0.94 16.60
N MET A 28 5.81 -0.86 15.59
CA MET A 28 5.86 -1.83 14.50
C MET A 28 6.41 -3.19 14.96
N VAL A 29 7.36 -3.21 15.90
CA VAL A 29 7.85 -4.45 16.55
C VAL A 29 6.76 -5.08 17.43
N GLU A 30 5.99 -4.26 18.15
CA GLU A 30 4.88 -4.73 18.97
C GLU A 30 3.74 -5.30 18.12
N ALA A 31 3.36 -4.62 17.03
CA ALA A 31 2.39 -5.12 16.06
C ALA A 31 2.82 -6.47 15.42
N LYS A 32 4.12 -6.62 15.14
CA LYS A 32 4.67 -7.90 14.67
C LYS A 32 4.52 -9.02 15.69
N LYS A 33 4.74 -8.72 16.97
CA LYS A 33 4.61 -9.68 18.07
C LYS A 33 3.17 -10.05 18.39
N SER A 34 2.22 -9.13 18.18
CA SER A 34 0.80 -9.36 18.46
C SER A 34 0.05 -10.07 17.32
N GLY A 35 0.72 -10.36 16.19
CA GLY A 35 0.06 -10.94 15.02
C GLY A 35 -0.78 -9.94 14.23
N GLY A 36 -0.72 -8.64 14.54
CA GLY A 36 -1.28 -7.55 13.73
C GLY A 36 -0.44 -7.22 12.46
N ASP A 37 0.52 -8.08 12.14
CA ASP A 37 1.25 -8.09 10.87
C ASP A 37 0.43 -8.84 9.80
N LEU A 38 0.89 -8.84 8.54
CA LEU A 38 0.24 -9.48 7.40
C LEU A 38 0.04 -11.01 7.55
N VAL A 39 0.55 -11.62 8.63
CA VAL A 39 0.41 -13.05 8.95
C VAL A 39 -1.06 -13.48 9.05
N HIS A 40 -1.94 -12.63 9.56
CA HIS A 40 -3.37 -12.95 9.67
C HIS A 40 -4.04 -13.24 8.31
N LEU A 41 -3.47 -12.73 7.20
CA LEU A 41 -3.98 -12.97 5.85
C LEU A 41 -3.79 -14.42 5.37
N LEU A 42 -2.96 -15.20 6.07
CA LEU A 42 -2.79 -16.63 5.81
C LEU A 42 -4.00 -17.44 6.30
N ASP A 43 -4.80 -16.92 7.23
CA ASP A 43 -6.01 -17.60 7.67
C ASP A 43 -7.09 -17.54 6.57
N THR A 44 -7.60 -18.70 6.21
CA THR A 44 -8.62 -18.86 5.17
C THR A 44 -10.02 -19.06 5.74
N ALA A 45 -10.15 -19.15 7.07
CA ALA A 45 -11.44 -19.20 7.73
C ALA A 45 -12.24 -17.93 7.43
N ILE A 46 -13.53 -18.09 7.11
CA ILE A 46 -14.46 -16.99 6.92
C ILE A 46 -15.02 -16.63 8.30
N THR A 47 -14.55 -15.51 8.84
CA THR A 47 -14.95 -14.94 10.11
C THR A 47 -15.33 -13.47 9.90
N THR A 48 -15.77 -12.78 10.95
CA THR A 48 -16.02 -11.33 10.88
C THR A 48 -14.76 -10.52 10.59
N GLU A 49 -13.58 -11.07 10.85
CA GLU A 49 -12.28 -10.42 10.67
C GLU A 49 -11.63 -10.72 9.30
N SER A 50 -12.28 -11.51 8.44
CA SER A 50 -11.73 -11.90 7.13
C SER A 50 -11.79 -10.80 6.07
N ALA A 51 -12.30 -9.61 6.44
CA ALA A 51 -12.44 -8.47 5.53
C ALA A 51 -11.11 -8.08 4.88
N ASP A 52 -10.01 -8.10 5.65
CA ASP A 52 -8.69 -7.75 5.15
C ASP A 52 -8.21 -8.73 4.08
N ARG A 53 -8.45 -10.03 4.26
CA ARG A 53 -8.08 -11.04 3.25
C ARG A 53 -8.88 -10.90 1.96
N LEU A 54 -10.17 -10.58 2.06
CA LEU A 54 -11.03 -10.34 0.89
C LEU A 54 -10.62 -9.08 0.13
N TRP A 55 -10.22 -8.03 0.85
CA TRP A 55 -9.65 -6.84 0.25
C TRP A 55 -8.31 -7.14 -0.45
N TRP A 56 -7.42 -7.87 0.22
CA TRP A 56 -6.14 -8.27 -0.37
C TRP A 56 -6.31 -9.16 -1.60
N PHE A 57 -7.38 -9.95 -1.68
CA PHE A 57 -7.72 -10.69 -2.89
C PHE A 57 -7.97 -9.76 -4.08
N GLN A 58 -8.78 -8.70 -3.90
CA GLN A 58 -9.02 -7.69 -4.95
C GLN A 58 -7.73 -6.94 -5.33
N VAL A 59 -6.92 -6.57 -4.32
CA VAL A 59 -5.62 -5.93 -4.55
C VAL A 59 -4.70 -6.80 -5.41
N CYS A 60 -4.67 -8.10 -5.15
CA CYS A 60 -3.79 -9.04 -5.83
C CYS A 60 -4.31 -9.51 -7.20
N THR A 61 -5.56 -9.21 -7.57
CA THR A 61 -6.19 -9.71 -8.81
C THR A 61 -6.69 -8.61 -9.74
N GLU A 62 -7.07 -7.46 -9.22
CA GLU A 62 -7.80 -6.45 -10.00
C GLU A 62 -7.20 -5.04 -9.89
N VAL A 63 -6.86 -4.58 -8.68
CA VAL A 63 -6.63 -3.14 -8.46
C VAL A 63 -5.17 -2.74 -8.20
N ALA A 64 -4.29 -3.69 -7.88
CA ALA A 64 -2.86 -3.45 -7.57
C ALA A 64 -2.58 -2.24 -6.67
N TYR A 65 -3.41 -2.01 -5.65
CA TYR A 65 -3.31 -0.85 -4.75
C TYR A 65 -2.11 -0.99 -3.79
N PHE A 66 -0.90 -0.88 -4.33
CA PHE A 66 0.35 -1.08 -3.61
C PHE A 66 0.90 0.23 -3.04
N GLN A 67 1.19 0.25 -1.74
CA GLN A 67 1.76 1.42 -1.05
C GLN A 67 3.29 1.34 -1.07
N VAL A 68 3.86 1.49 -2.27
CA VAL A 68 5.31 1.38 -2.50
C VAL A 68 6.07 2.58 -1.95
N ALA A 69 7.31 2.33 -1.49
CA ALA A 69 8.23 3.37 -1.09
C ALA A 69 8.79 4.11 -2.33
N PRO A 70 8.62 5.44 -2.45
CA PRO A 70 9.24 6.20 -3.54
C PRO A 70 10.78 6.14 -3.45
N ALA A 71 11.45 6.44 -4.57
CA ALA A 71 12.91 6.32 -4.68
C ALA A 71 13.68 7.20 -3.69
N ASN A 72 13.13 8.36 -3.32
CA ASN A 72 13.75 9.30 -2.38
C ASN A 72 12.71 9.80 -1.35
N ASP A 73 13.19 10.25 -0.20
CA ASP A 73 12.40 10.89 0.87
C ASP A 73 11.22 10.03 1.41
N SER A 74 11.35 8.70 1.36
CA SER A 74 10.35 7.77 1.89
C SER A 74 10.61 7.45 3.35
N ILE A 75 9.56 7.44 4.18
CA ILE A 75 9.61 6.79 5.50
C ILE A 75 9.63 5.27 5.40
N ARG A 76 8.96 4.73 4.38
CA ARG A 76 8.82 3.29 4.17
C ARG A 76 10.14 2.77 3.65
N SER A 77 10.56 1.61 4.15
CA SER A 77 11.74 0.91 3.67
C SER A 77 11.68 0.77 2.15
N HIS A 78 12.80 1.03 1.46
CA HIS A 78 12.91 0.81 0.02
C HIS A 78 12.69 -0.65 -0.40
N GLN A 79 12.69 -1.59 0.56
CA GLN A 79 12.31 -2.98 0.34
C GLN A 79 10.80 -3.16 0.11
N VAL A 80 9.97 -2.17 0.50
CA VAL A 80 8.53 -2.17 0.24
C VAL A 80 8.29 -1.63 -1.17
N ASN A 81 8.69 -2.43 -2.16
CA ASN A 81 8.55 -2.13 -3.59
C ASN A 81 7.45 -2.98 -4.23
N THR A 82 7.27 -2.87 -5.55
CA THR A 82 6.24 -3.63 -6.27
C THR A 82 6.50 -5.13 -6.17
N GLU A 83 7.75 -5.57 -6.27
CA GLU A 83 8.14 -6.98 -6.19
C GLU A 83 7.73 -7.60 -4.84
N TYR A 84 7.97 -6.88 -3.74
CA TYR A 84 7.53 -7.30 -2.40
C TYR A 84 6.03 -7.58 -2.34
N HIS A 85 5.20 -6.69 -2.91
CA HIS A 85 3.75 -6.88 -2.90
C HIS A 85 3.31 -8.04 -3.81
N LEU A 86 3.95 -8.21 -4.97
CA LEU A 86 3.68 -9.33 -5.87
C LEU A 86 4.06 -10.67 -5.22
N ASP A 87 5.18 -10.73 -4.50
CA ASP A 87 5.59 -11.93 -3.79
C ASP A 87 4.68 -12.24 -2.60
N LEU A 88 4.19 -11.21 -1.90
CA LEU A 88 3.13 -11.36 -0.90
C LEU A 88 1.87 -11.98 -1.53
N CYS A 89 1.36 -11.42 -2.63
CA CYS A 89 0.19 -11.94 -3.34
C CYS A 89 0.36 -13.42 -3.74
N LYS A 90 1.53 -13.79 -4.29
CA LYS A 90 1.84 -15.18 -4.63
C LYS A 90 1.83 -16.10 -3.39
N SER A 91 2.32 -15.61 -2.25
CA SER A 91 2.36 -16.39 -1.01
C SER A 91 0.98 -16.57 -0.37
N LEU A 92 0.09 -15.57 -0.48
CA LEU A 92 -1.25 -15.60 0.10
C LEU A 92 -2.26 -16.39 -0.74
N PHE A 93 -2.17 -16.27 -2.07
CA PHE A 93 -3.23 -16.75 -2.98
C PHE A 93 -2.73 -17.73 -4.04
N GLY A 94 -1.42 -17.99 -4.12
CA GLY A 94 -0.83 -19.01 -4.97
C GLY A 94 -0.08 -18.49 -6.21
N LYS A 95 0.64 -19.41 -6.86
CA LYS A 95 1.42 -19.12 -8.07
C LYS A 95 0.47 -18.85 -9.24
N GLY A 96 0.63 -17.69 -9.88
CA GLY A 96 -0.20 -17.25 -11.01
C GLY A 96 -1.15 -16.10 -10.66
N VAL A 97 -1.26 -15.73 -9.38
CA VAL A 97 -1.98 -14.53 -8.96
C VAL A 97 -1.16 -13.29 -9.31
N TYR A 98 -1.73 -12.46 -10.16
CA TYR A 98 -1.16 -11.19 -10.60
C TYR A 98 -2.32 -10.23 -10.91
N PRO A 99 -2.21 -8.94 -10.53
CA PRO A 99 -3.30 -8.01 -10.74
C PRO A 99 -3.44 -7.59 -12.21
N GLU A 100 -4.62 -7.78 -12.78
CA GLU A 100 -4.98 -7.33 -14.13
C GLU A 100 -5.62 -5.94 -14.01
N VAL A 101 -4.76 -4.92 -13.98
CA VAL A 101 -5.17 -3.53 -13.75
C VAL A 101 -5.77 -2.87 -14.98
N ASP A 102 -5.50 -3.41 -16.17
CA ASP A 102 -5.93 -2.80 -17.42
C ASP A 102 -7.45 -2.95 -17.60
N ALA A 103 -8.04 -4.09 -17.25
CA ALA A 103 -9.49 -4.29 -17.25
C ALA A 103 -10.18 -3.37 -16.24
N THR A 104 -9.64 -3.27 -15.03
CA THR A 104 -10.18 -2.37 -13.99
C THR A 104 -10.12 -0.92 -14.45
N ASN A 105 -8.97 -0.47 -14.97
CA ASN A 105 -8.79 0.89 -15.46
C ASN A 105 -9.62 1.18 -16.70
N LEU A 106 -9.79 0.22 -17.61
CA LEU A 106 -10.62 0.36 -18.80
C LEU A 106 -12.10 0.52 -18.44
N TYR A 107 -12.57 -0.21 -17.42
CA TYR A 107 -13.98 -0.22 -17.05
C TYR A 107 -14.33 0.91 -16.06
N TYR A 108 -13.49 1.15 -15.04
CA TYR A 108 -13.76 2.08 -13.95
C TYR A 108 -12.86 3.34 -13.93
N GLY A 109 -11.74 3.34 -14.65
CA GLY A 109 -10.69 4.35 -14.54
C GLY A 109 -10.46 5.16 -15.82
N GLY A 110 -9.45 6.01 -15.79
CA GLY A 110 -9.02 6.83 -16.91
C GLY A 110 -9.51 8.27 -16.89
N ASP A 111 -9.06 9.04 -17.88
CA ASP A 111 -9.38 10.46 -18.11
C ASP A 111 -10.79 10.68 -18.69
N ARG A 112 -11.50 9.60 -19.03
CA ARG A 112 -12.83 9.64 -19.67
C ARG A 112 -13.97 9.44 -18.66
N ILE A 113 -13.94 10.20 -17.58
CA ILE A 113 -15.07 10.25 -16.65
C ILE A 113 -16.21 10.99 -17.36
N ALA A 114 -17.30 10.28 -17.69
CA ALA A 114 -18.43 10.80 -18.47
C ALA A 114 -19.30 11.87 -17.74
N GLY A 115 -18.72 12.64 -16.82
CA GLY A 115 -19.43 13.57 -15.95
C GLY A 115 -18.62 14.76 -15.44
N MET A 116 -17.54 15.17 -16.13
CA MET A 116 -16.83 16.43 -15.89
C MET A 116 -16.78 17.28 -17.15
#